data_AF-A0A3A4V641-F1
#
_entry.id   AF-A0A3A4V641-F1
#
_cell.length_a   1.000
_cell.length_b   1.000
_cell.length_c   1.000
_cell.angle_alpha   90.00
_cell.angle_beta   90.00
_cell.angle_gamma   90.00
#
_symmetry.space_group_name_H-M   'P 1'
#
loop_
_entity.id
_entity.type
_entity.pdbx_description
1 polymer ?
#
loop_
_entity_poly.entity_id
_entity_poly.type
_entity_poly.pdbx_seq_one_letter_code
_entity_poly.pdbx_strand_id
1 'polypeptide(L)'
;MNEHLIKQEDGFTSIVVVMIIVVIVSLLAFSLLYISKNQTILTKREEFTSKALYTAESGINDYMFLLNKDSNYLNDENHKGDLGWSDYKDGQYHLTVTDIGGGIPGVDISSTGQISYKNSTGAPVNIERTIKARIQKKSFAHYIYFTDSEAGSIWFITGDILRGPVHSNDQIKISGSPVFEQKASTSETFYPPYGQTIGGKTNDADFQQGYEENVDRLDLPPNNTKLRDWAKIGGYYYYGKTTIVLNANGTLTITNTNGVPAGYTKGPTGVASLPSNGAIYVDGMLRNKWDADGGNIFVEGTLSGELTIGASNDIYITDNLLYANSTNDILGLIAQKNIYINHFANPNYQGDVSHDNIEINAVLFALEESIEFEDYWYPSYVWPNNYPMPKDTLTINGALIQSIRGPIGQFSGSTRIRGYSKDYHYDSRLLYKEPPHFLEPTNTGYEITKWEETKTQQ
;
A
#
# COMPACT_ATOMS: atom_id res chain seq x y z
N MET A 1 -99.58 33.03 37.52
CA MET A 1 -98.49 32.36 38.25
C MET A 1 -97.48 31.90 37.21
N ASN A 2 -96.23 32.34 37.34
CA ASN A 2 -95.03 31.91 36.61
C ASN A 2 -94.78 32.45 35.20
N GLU A 3 -94.32 33.70 35.14
CA GLU A 3 -93.26 34.11 34.19
C GLU A 3 -92.10 34.68 35.00
N HIS A 4 -91.01 33.91 35.09
CA HIS A 4 -89.61 34.32 35.30
C HIS A 4 -88.90 33.15 35.98
N LEU A 5 -88.10 32.39 35.22
CA LEU A 5 -86.94 31.62 35.71
C LEU A 5 -86.23 30.82 34.59
N ILE A 6 -86.06 31.34 33.37
CA ILE A 6 -85.16 30.70 32.38
C ILE A 6 -84.52 31.76 31.48
N LYS A 7 -83.43 32.39 31.94
CA LYS A 7 -82.46 33.13 31.08
C LYS A 7 -81.22 33.58 31.88
N GLN A 8 -80.50 32.63 32.50
CA GLN A 8 -79.22 32.96 33.16
C GLN A 8 -78.14 31.87 33.11
N GLU A 9 -78.28 30.81 32.30
CA GLU A 9 -77.29 29.71 32.24
C GLU A 9 -76.49 29.59 30.92
N ASP A 10 -76.96 30.17 29.80
CA ASP A 10 -76.23 30.12 28.50
C ASP A 10 -74.96 31.00 28.47
N GLY A 11 -74.89 32.03 29.33
CA GLY A 11 -73.71 32.89 29.46
C GLY A 11 -72.58 32.25 30.29
N PHE A 12 -72.92 31.36 31.23
CA PHE A 12 -71.93 30.72 32.10
C PHE A 12 -71.27 29.52 31.41
N THR A 13 -72.05 28.71 30.69
CA THR A 13 -71.54 27.56 29.92
C THR A 13 -70.65 27.98 28.76
N SER A 14 -70.99 29.06 28.04
CA SER A 14 -70.15 29.61 26.97
C SER A 14 -68.81 30.16 27.47
N ILE A 15 -68.79 30.85 28.62
CA ILE A 15 -67.55 31.33 29.27
C ILE A 15 -66.68 30.15 29.72
N VAL A 16 -67.26 29.09 30.29
CA VAL A 16 -66.52 27.89 30.72
C VAL A 16 -65.92 27.16 29.52
N VAL A 17 -66.66 27.00 28.42
CA VAL A 17 -66.15 26.37 27.19
C VAL A 17 -65.03 27.19 26.56
N VAL A 18 -65.16 28.52 26.49
CA VAL A 18 -64.09 29.40 26.01
C VAL A 18 -62.86 29.31 26.91
N MET A 19 -63.01 29.26 28.23
CA MET A 19 -61.89 29.07 29.15
C MET A 19 -61.20 27.71 28.96
N ILE A 20 -61.96 26.62 28.77
CA ILE A 20 -61.38 25.30 28.49
C ILE A 20 -60.60 25.32 27.17
N ILE A 21 -61.14 25.95 26.12
CA ILE A 21 -60.45 26.11 24.83
C ILE A 21 -59.18 26.93 25.00
N VAL A 22 -59.22 28.05 25.74
CA VAL A 22 -58.03 28.87 26.01
C VAL A 22 -56.97 28.08 26.78
N VAL A 23 -57.36 27.28 27.77
CA VAL A 23 -56.43 26.42 28.51
C VAL A 23 -55.81 25.36 27.60
N ILE A 24 -56.60 24.71 26.75
CA ILE A 24 -56.11 23.69 25.81
C ILE A 24 -55.17 24.32 24.77
N VAL A 25 -55.53 25.46 24.19
CA VAL A 25 -54.69 26.19 23.23
C VAL A 25 -53.40 26.68 23.90
N SER A 26 -53.47 27.13 25.14
CA SER A 26 -52.29 27.54 25.92
C SER A 26 -51.37 26.35 26.18
N LEU A 27 -51.91 25.21 26.60
CA LEU A 27 -51.13 23.98 26.81
C LEU A 27 -50.47 23.50 25.51
N LEU A 28 -51.19 23.53 24.39
CA LEU A 28 -50.63 23.23 23.07
C LEU A 28 -49.51 24.20 22.68
N ALA A 29 -49.70 25.51 22.90
CA ALA A 29 -48.69 26.52 22.63
C ALA A 29 -47.43 26.31 23.50
N PHE A 30 -47.58 26.03 24.79
CA PHE A 30 -46.46 25.69 25.68
C PHE A 30 -45.74 24.42 25.25
N SER A 31 -46.49 23.40 24.83
CA SER A 31 -45.94 22.13 24.35
C SER A 31 -45.10 22.33 23.08
N LEU A 32 -45.61 23.10 22.11
CA LEU A 32 -44.89 23.44 20.87
C LEU A 32 -43.62 24.25 21.15
N LEU A 33 -43.68 25.23 22.06
CA LEU A 33 -42.50 26.00 22.47
C LEU A 33 -41.46 25.12 23.16
N TYR A 34 -41.91 24.17 24.00
CA TYR A 34 -41.03 23.23 24.68
C TYR A 34 -40.33 22.28 23.69
N ILE A 35 -41.08 21.69 22.76
CA ILE A 35 -40.53 20.82 21.69
C ILE A 35 -39.57 21.61 20.81
N SER A 36 -39.93 22.82 20.37
CA SER A 36 -39.09 23.68 19.53
C SER A 36 -37.77 24.06 20.21
N LYS A 37 -37.82 24.38 21.51
CA LYS A 37 -36.62 24.69 22.30
C LYS A 37 -35.71 23.46 22.43
N ASN A 38 -36.27 22.29 22.71
CA ASN A 38 -35.50 21.04 22.81
C ASN A 38 -34.91 20.62 21.47
N GLN A 39 -35.65 20.72 20.37
CA GLN A 39 -35.15 20.46 19.03
C GLN A 39 -33.99 21.39 18.69
N THR A 40 -34.11 22.68 18.98
CA THR A 40 -33.04 23.66 18.73
C THR A 40 -31.77 23.36 19.53
N ILE A 41 -31.91 22.91 20.80
CA ILE A 41 -30.77 22.51 21.64
C ILE A 41 -30.09 21.27 21.06
N LEU A 42 -30.87 20.26 20.64
CA LEU A 42 -30.34 19.04 20.03
C LEU A 42 -29.61 19.35 18.72
N THR A 43 -30.21 20.12 17.82
CA THR A 43 -29.60 20.52 16.55
C THR A 43 -28.31 21.32 16.77
N LYS A 44 -28.26 22.24 17.74
CA LYS A 44 -27.02 22.95 18.08
C LYS A 44 -25.94 22.03 18.62
N ARG A 45 -26.31 21.07 19.48
CA ARG A 45 -25.35 20.09 20.01
C ARG A 45 -24.79 19.21 18.90
N GLU A 46 -25.62 18.81 17.95
CA GLU A 46 -25.23 18.05 16.76
C GLU A 46 -24.30 18.88 15.87
N GLU A 47 -24.63 20.15 15.61
CA GLU A 47 -23.76 21.09 14.90
C GLU A 47 -22.38 21.22 15.56
N PHE A 48 -22.33 21.44 16.88
CA PHE A 48 -21.06 21.54 17.61
C PHE A 48 -20.28 20.22 17.63
N THR A 49 -20.97 19.09 17.65
CA THR A 49 -20.35 17.76 17.56
C THR A 49 -19.70 17.57 16.19
N SER A 50 -20.39 17.92 15.11
CA SER A 50 -19.83 17.88 13.75
C SER A 50 -18.66 18.86 13.62
N LYS A 51 -18.76 20.07 14.16
CA LYS A 51 -17.66 21.04 14.17
C LYS A 51 -16.44 20.51 14.93
N ALA A 52 -16.62 19.91 16.11
CA ALA A 52 -15.53 19.32 16.87
C ALA A 52 -14.85 18.17 16.10
N LEU A 53 -15.64 17.35 15.39
CA LEU A 53 -15.10 16.32 14.50
C LEU A 53 -14.27 16.91 13.35
N TYR A 54 -14.80 17.90 12.63
CA TYR A 54 -14.05 18.57 11.55
C TYR A 54 -12.77 19.26 12.06
N THR A 55 -12.80 19.83 13.27
CA THR A 55 -11.60 20.40 13.90
C THR A 55 -10.58 19.31 14.21
N ALA A 56 -11.00 18.14 14.66
CA ALA A 56 -10.11 16.99 14.86
C ALA A 56 -9.49 16.50 13.53
N GLU A 57 -10.29 16.39 12.46
CA GLU A 57 -9.80 16.01 11.12
C GLU A 57 -8.78 17.02 10.59
N SER A 58 -9.01 18.31 10.87
CA SER A 58 -8.10 19.38 10.46
C SER A 58 -6.72 19.24 11.10
N GLY A 59 -6.64 18.84 12.38
CA GLY A 59 -5.35 18.58 13.03
C GLY A 59 -4.55 17.45 12.37
N ILE A 60 -5.21 16.37 11.94
CA ILE A 60 -4.56 15.27 11.20
C ILE A 60 -4.07 15.77 9.83
N ASN A 61 -4.90 16.52 9.12
CA ASN A 61 -4.57 17.07 7.81
C ASN A 61 -3.43 18.09 7.88
N ASP A 62 -3.41 18.94 8.90
CA ASP A 62 -2.33 19.91 9.14
C ASP A 62 -0.99 19.18 9.38
N TYR A 63 -0.99 18.14 10.21
CA TYR A 63 0.21 17.33 10.46
C TYR A 63 0.68 16.61 9.19
N MET A 64 -0.25 16.01 8.43
CA MET A 64 0.05 15.37 7.14
C MET A 64 0.64 16.35 6.14
N PHE A 65 0.11 17.58 6.09
CA PHE A 65 0.66 18.64 5.24
C PHE A 65 2.10 19.00 5.61
N LEU A 66 2.42 19.10 6.90
CA LEU A 66 3.78 19.38 7.36
C LEU A 66 4.75 18.24 7.04
N LEU A 67 4.33 16.99 7.24
CA LEU A 67 5.07 15.80 6.82
C LEU A 67 5.38 15.80 5.31
N ASN A 68 4.44 16.26 4.48
CA ASN A 68 4.61 16.35 3.04
C ASN A 68 5.47 17.53 2.59
N LYS A 69 5.58 18.56 3.44
CA LYS A 69 6.34 19.78 3.14
C LYS A 69 7.82 19.66 3.49
N ASP A 70 8.15 18.94 4.56
CA ASP A 70 9.52 18.77 5.04
C ASP A 70 9.86 17.28 5.23
N SER A 71 10.79 16.78 4.42
CA SER A 71 11.24 15.39 4.47
C SER A 71 11.92 14.99 5.79
N ASN A 72 12.39 15.96 6.58
CA ASN A 72 13.00 15.73 7.90
C ASN A 72 11.99 15.83 9.05
N TYR A 73 10.75 16.24 8.78
CA TYR A 73 9.74 16.48 9.82
C TYR A 73 9.51 15.26 10.72
N LEU A 74 9.49 14.06 10.12
CA LEU A 74 9.33 12.79 10.84
C LEU A 74 10.53 12.43 11.73
N ASN A 75 11.74 12.91 11.39
CA ASN A 75 12.97 12.57 12.12
C ASN A 75 13.23 13.50 13.32
N ASP A 76 12.46 14.58 13.44
CA ASP A 76 12.59 15.55 14.53
C ASP A 76 11.68 15.16 15.70
N GLU A 77 12.29 14.81 16.82
CA GLU A 77 11.59 14.42 18.06
C GLU A 77 10.71 15.54 18.64
N ASN A 78 10.92 16.81 18.25
CA ASN A 78 10.04 17.90 18.67
C ASN A 78 8.66 17.86 18.03
N HIS A 79 8.49 17.10 16.95
CA HIS A 79 7.20 16.90 16.26
C HIS A 79 6.52 15.58 16.66
N LYS A 80 6.99 14.95 17.74
CA LYS A 80 6.43 13.71 18.32
C LYS A 80 6.05 13.91 19.77
N GLY A 81 5.27 12.98 20.31
CA GLY A 81 4.74 13.03 21.66
C GLY A 81 3.48 13.89 21.75
N ASP A 82 3.32 14.58 22.88
CA ASP A 82 2.20 15.49 23.09
C ASP A 82 2.54 16.88 22.55
N LEU A 83 1.87 17.29 21.48
CA LEU A 83 2.10 18.57 20.79
C LEU A 83 1.20 19.70 21.30
N GLY A 84 0.29 19.41 22.23
CA GLY A 84 -0.60 20.41 22.83
C GLY A 84 -1.70 20.92 21.89
N TRP A 85 -2.37 21.99 22.33
CA TRP A 85 -3.51 22.60 21.65
C TRP A 85 -3.08 23.65 20.61
N SER A 86 -3.72 23.62 19.44
CA SER A 86 -3.58 24.60 18.37
C SER A 86 -4.94 25.16 17.94
N ASP A 87 -4.99 26.46 17.66
CA ASP A 87 -6.21 27.14 17.23
C ASP A 87 -6.58 26.77 15.79
N TYR A 88 -7.86 26.47 15.54
CA TYR A 88 -8.41 26.26 14.20
C TYR A 88 -9.84 26.80 14.09
N LYS A 89 -10.00 27.90 13.35
CA LYS A 89 -11.28 28.60 13.14
C LYS A 89 -12.00 28.89 14.47
N ASP A 90 -13.15 28.25 14.70
CA ASP A 90 -14.01 28.46 15.86
C ASP A 90 -13.68 27.51 17.03
N GLY A 91 -12.62 26.70 16.91
CA GLY A 91 -12.22 25.69 17.89
C GLY A 91 -10.71 25.53 18.00
N GLN A 92 -10.31 24.46 18.68
CA GLN A 92 -8.91 24.08 18.86
C GLN A 92 -8.76 22.59 18.64
N TYR A 93 -7.61 22.14 18.14
CA TYR A 93 -7.26 20.72 18.09
C TYR A 93 -6.04 20.42 18.94
N HIS A 94 -5.96 19.21 19.48
CA HIS A 94 -4.84 18.71 20.26
C HIS A 94 -4.25 17.47 19.62
N LEU A 95 -2.95 17.48 19.34
CA LEU A 95 -2.28 16.35 18.69
C LEU A 95 -1.41 15.58 19.68
N THR A 96 -1.53 14.26 19.65
CA THR A 96 -0.56 13.35 20.24
C THR A 96 -0.06 12.41 19.15
N VAL A 97 1.25 12.35 18.98
CA VAL A 97 1.90 11.65 17.86
C VAL A 97 2.90 10.63 18.40
N THR A 98 2.84 9.40 17.90
CA THR A 98 3.76 8.34 18.28
C THR A 98 4.30 7.63 17.05
N ASP A 99 5.57 7.21 17.11
CA ASP A 99 6.13 6.34 16.07
C ASP A 99 5.35 5.03 16.00
N ILE A 100 5.18 4.50 14.79
CA ILE A 100 4.55 3.20 14.58
C ILE A 100 5.42 2.07 15.16
N GLY A 101 6.73 2.32 15.33
CA GLY A 101 7.72 1.35 15.77
C GLY A 101 8.32 0.56 14.60
N GLY A 102 9.38 -0.21 14.85
CA GLY A 102 9.93 -1.15 13.86
C GLY A 102 10.61 -0.52 12.62
N GLY A 103 10.95 0.77 12.65
CA GLY A 103 11.65 1.46 11.54
C GLY A 103 10.74 1.90 10.39
N ILE A 104 9.43 1.88 10.58
CA ILE A 104 8.45 2.24 9.55
C ILE A 104 8.39 3.77 9.40
N PRO A 105 8.50 4.32 8.18
CA PRO A 105 8.33 5.74 7.94
C PRO A 105 6.84 6.15 8.06
N GLY A 106 6.41 6.51 9.27
CA GLY A 106 5.07 6.98 9.58
C GLY A 106 4.82 7.18 11.07
N VAL A 107 3.62 7.66 11.42
CA VAL A 107 3.19 7.91 12.79
C VAL A 107 1.74 7.48 13.03
N ASP A 108 1.43 7.12 14.27
CA ASP A 108 0.07 7.11 14.80
C ASP A 108 -0.23 8.48 15.43
N ILE A 109 -1.33 9.10 15.01
CA ILE A 109 -1.77 10.43 15.44
C ILE A 109 -3.12 10.29 16.13
N SER A 110 -3.23 10.85 17.32
CA SER A 110 -4.50 11.10 18.00
C SER A 110 -4.78 12.60 17.97
N SER A 111 -5.84 13.02 17.27
CA SER A 111 -6.27 14.40 17.19
C SER A 111 -7.59 14.59 17.93
N THR A 112 -7.61 15.45 18.95
CA THR A 112 -8.82 15.82 19.69
C THR A 112 -9.25 17.23 19.32
N GLY A 113 -10.36 17.37 18.61
CA GLY A 113 -10.97 18.66 18.30
C GLY A 113 -11.94 19.09 19.40
N GLN A 114 -11.84 20.34 19.84
CA GLN A 114 -12.68 20.96 20.87
C GLN A 114 -13.42 22.17 20.30
N ILE A 115 -14.72 22.25 20.58
CA ILE A 115 -15.55 23.42 20.35
C ILE A 115 -16.19 23.86 21.66
N SER A 116 -16.05 25.15 21.96
CA SER A 116 -16.52 25.75 23.21
C SER A 116 -17.71 26.67 22.95
N TYR A 117 -18.82 26.47 23.69
CA TYR A 117 -19.99 27.33 23.62
C TYR A 117 -20.54 27.63 25.01
N LYS A 118 -21.36 28.69 25.15
CA LYS A 118 -22.03 29.01 26.41
C LYS A 118 -23.42 28.37 26.45
N ASN A 119 -23.71 27.64 27.52
CA ASN A 119 -25.05 27.09 27.75
C ASN A 119 -26.06 28.19 28.17
N SER A 120 -27.31 27.79 28.43
CA SER A 120 -28.36 28.71 28.86
C SER A 120 -28.11 29.42 30.20
N THR A 121 -27.15 28.96 31.00
CA THR A 121 -26.74 29.58 32.25
C THR A 121 -25.47 30.44 32.10
N GLY A 122 -24.96 30.60 30.88
CA GLY A 122 -23.73 31.34 30.58
C GLY A 122 -22.44 30.59 30.92
N ALA A 123 -22.54 29.34 31.38
CA ALA A 123 -21.38 28.52 31.69
C ALA A 123 -20.77 27.94 30.39
N PRO A 124 -19.44 27.89 30.28
CA PRO A 124 -18.78 27.28 29.14
C PRO A 124 -19.02 25.76 29.13
N VAL A 125 -19.28 25.23 27.95
CA VAL A 125 -19.40 23.80 27.66
C VAL A 125 -18.48 23.48 26.50
N ASN A 126 -17.62 22.49 26.70
CA ASN A 126 -16.69 22.01 25.69
C ASN A 126 -17.25 20.70 25.11
N ILE A 127 -17.29 20.62 23.79
CA ILE A 127 -17.57 19.38 23.06
C ILE A 127 -16.28 18.94 22.40
N GLU A 128 -15.86 17.72 22.69
CA GLU A 128 -14.64 17.12 22.16
C GLU A 128 -14.96 15.90 21.32
N ARG A 129 -14.20 15.74 20.23
CA ARG A 129 -14.16 14.50 19.43
C ARG A 129 -12.72 14.14 19.16
N THR A 130 -12.41 12.86 19.31
CA THR A 130 -11.05 12.35 19.12
C THR A 130 -11.04 11.35 17.97
N ILE A 131 -10.17 11.62 17.01
CA ILE A 131 -9.86 10.72 15.89
C ILE A 131 -8.46 10.18 16.10
N LYS A 132 -8.27 8.89 15.83
CA LYS A 132 -6.96 8.31 15.63
C LYS A 132 -6.75 7.99 14.17
N ALA A 133 -5.60 8.40 13.65
CA ALA A 133 -5.20 8.11 12.29
C ALA A 133 -3.77 7.55 12.27
N ARG A 134 -3.53 6.58 11.40
CA ARG A 134 -2.17 6.17 11.06
C ARG A 134 -1.79 6.89 9.79
N ILE A 135 -0.70 7.65 9.82
CA ILE A 135 -0.12 8.30 8.67
C ILE A 135 1.15 7.54 8.29
N GLN A 136 1.23 7.05 7.06
CA GLN A 136 2.41 6.35 6.55
C GLN A 136 2.83 6.93 5.22
N LYS A 137 4.13 6.89 4.96
CA LYS A 137 4.64 7.26 3.65
C LYS A 137 4.11 6.27 2.62
N LYS A 138 3.62 6.76 1.48
CA LYS A 138 3.23 5.87 0.39
C LYS A 138 4.44 5.07 -0.06
N SER A 139 4.20 3.78 -0.31
CA SER A 139 5.22 2.86 -0.77
C SER A 139 4.69 1.98 -1.88
N PHE A 140 5.59 1.58 -2.77
CA PHE A 140 5.29 0.55 -3.77
C PHE A 140 4.98 -0.80 -3.10
N ALA A 141 5.55 -1.08 -1.92
CA ALA A 141 5.32 -2.32 -1.18
C ALA A 141 3.90 -2.42 -0.57
N HIS A 142 3.09 -1.35 -0.64
CA HIS A 142 1.67 -1.40 -0.26
C HIS A 142 0.81 -2.19 -1.26
N TYR A 143 1.35 -2.50 -2.44
CA TYR A 143 0.64 -3.21 -3.50
C TYR A 143 1.27 -4.59 -3.75
N ILE A 144 0.46 -5.64 -3.92
CA ILE A 144 0.97 -6.93 -4.42
C ILE A 144 1.49 -6.79 -5.85
N TYR A 145 0.89 -5.89 -6.61
CA TYR A 145 1.22 -5.63 -7.99
C TYR A 145 1.23 -4.13 -8.24
N PHE A 146 2.37 -3.63 -8.66
CA PHE A 146 2.58 -2.31 -9.20
C PHE A 146 3.25 -2.42 -10.58
N THR A 147 2.72 -1.68 -11.57
CA THR A 147 3.44 -1.47 -12.83
C THR A 147 3.37 -0.01 -13.26
N ASP A 148 4.45 0.50 -13.86
CA ASP A 148 4.46 1.84 -14.43
C ASP A 148 3.82 1.89 -15.83
N SER A 149 4.03 0.84 -16.62
CA SER A 149 3.37 0.59 -17.90
C SER A 149 2.88 -0.85 -18.00
N GLU A 150 1.66 -1.02 -18.50
CA GLU A 150 1.02 -2.32 -18.77
C GLU A 150 1.41 -2.88 -20.16
N ALA A 151 2.32 -2.21 -20.87
CA ALA A 151 2.83 -2.47 -22.21
C ALA A 151 2.36 -3.74 -22.96
N GLY A 152 2.02 -3.58 -24.24
CA GLY A 152 1.71 -4.70 -25.13
C GLY A 152 0.27 -5.21 -25.00
N SER A 153 0.07 -6.51 -25.22
CA SER A 153 -1.25 -7.17 -25.29
C SER A 153 -1.43 -8.22 -24.19
N ILE A 154 -0.96 -7.92 -22.97
CA ILE A 154 -1.17 -8.78 -21.80
C ILE A 154 -2.46 -8.33 -21.11
N TRP A 155 -3.30 -9.30 -20.74
CA TRP A 155 -4.60 -9.08 -20.13
C TRP A 155 -4.67 -9.84 -18.82
N PHE A 156 -5.32 -9.26 -17.81
CA PHE A 156 -5.84 -10.05 -16.70
C PHE A 156 -7.07 -10.81 -17.20
N ILE A 157 -7.10 -12.12 -16.98
CA ILE A 157 -8.13 -13.01 -17.55
C ILE A 157 -8.87 -13.81 -16.48
N THR A 158 -10.01 -14.40 -16.86
CA THR A 158 -10.68 -15.41 -16.00
C THR A 158 -9.68 -16.45 -15.52
N GLY A 159 -9.61 -16.63 -14.21
CA GLY A 159 -8.67 -17.53 -13.53
C GLY A 159 -7.52 -16.82 -12.83
N ASP A 160 -7.20 -15.58 -13.20
CA ASP A 160 -6.27 -14.75 -12.44
C ASP A 160 -6.91 -14.33 -11.11
N ILE A 161 -6.17 -14.50 -10.01
CA ILE A 161 -6.58 -14.08 -8.67
C ILE A 161 -5.45 -13.24 -8.08
N LEU A 162 -5.75 -11.98 -7.74
CA LEU A 162 -4.82 -11.03 -7.14
C LEU A 162 -5.20 -10.84 -5.68
N ARG A 163 -4.41 -11.44 -4.77
CA ARG A 163 -4.70 -11.52 -3.34
C ARG A 163 -4.06 -10.37 -2.56
N GLY A 164 -4.31 -9.14 -3.02
CA GLY A 164 -3.70 -7.93 -2.48
C GLY A 164 -4.09 -6.65 -3.20
N PRO A 165 -3.66 -5.48 -2.68
CA PRO A 165 -3.91 -4.22 -3.36
C PRO A 165 -3.16 -4.14 -4.69
N VAL A 166 -3.82 -3.65 -5.74
CA VAL A 166 -3.24 -3.54 -7.08
C VAL A 166 -3.19 -2.09 -7.50
N HIS A 167 -2.09 -1.68 -8.13
CA HIS A 167 -1.95 -0.38 -8.75
C HIS A 167 -1.24 -0.47 -10.10
N SER A 168 -1.66 0.37 -11.05
CA SER A 168 -0.92 0.59 -12.29
C SER A 168 -0.95 2.07 -12.65
N ASN A 169 0.18 2.62 -13.06
CA ASN A 169 0.22 3.96 -13.61
C ASN A 169 -0.33 4.04 -15.05
N ASP A 170 -0.76 2.91 -15.62
CA ASP A 170 -1.23 2.75 -17.00
C ASP A 170 -2.58 2.01 -17.03
N GLN A 171 -3.19 1.93 -18.21
CA GLN A 171 -4.49 1.30 -18.43
C GLN A 171 -4.44 -0.22 -18.17
N ILE A 172 -5.24 -0.69 -17.23
CA ILE A 172 -5.33 -2.12 -16.89
C ILE A 172 -6.30 -2.84 -17.83
N LYS A 173 -5.80 -3.83 -18.58
CA LYS A 173 -6.60 -4.59 -19.56
C LYS A 173 -7.19 -5.86 -18.94
N ILE A 174 -8.51 -6.04 -19.04
CA ILE A 174 -9.28 -7.14 -18.44
C ILE A 174 -10.11 -7.90 -19.48
N SER A 175 -10.08 -9.23 -19.42
CA SER A 175 -10.89 -10.10 -20.28
C SER A 175 -11.48 -11.27 -19.51
N GLY A 176 -12.81 -11.27 -19.36
CA GLY A 176 -13.54 -12.20 -18.53
C GLY A 176 -13.61 -11.70 -17.09
N SER A 177 -13.43 -12.61 -16.15
CA SER A 177 -13.73 -12.43 -14.73
C SER A 177 -12.53 -12.75 -13.83
N PRO A 178 -11.40 -12.02 -13.92
CA PRO A 178 -10.35 -12.10 -12.92
C PRO A 178 -10.88 -11.61 -11.56
N VAL A 179 -10.25 -12.04 -10.47
CA VAL A 179 -10.63 -11.68 -9.10
C VAL A 179 -9.58 -10.75 -8.48
N PHE A 180 -10.02 -9.61 -7.98
CA PHE A 180 -9.23 -8.66 -7.18
C PHE A 180 -9.79 -8.65 -5.75
N GLU A 181 -9.08 -9.31 -4.82
CA GLU A 181 -9.56 -9.51 -3.44
C GLU A 181 -9.45 -8.24 -2.58
N GLN A 182 -8.59 -7.31 -2.98
CA GLN A 182 -8.46 -5.99 -2.34
C GLN A 182 -8.55 -4.86 -3.38
N LYS A 183 -8.41 -3.62 -2.92
CA LYS A 183 -8.59 -2.42 -3.75
C LYS A 183 -7.67 -2.48 -4.98
N ALA A 184 -8.26 -2.29 -6.16
CA ALA A 184 -7.54 -2.13 -7.41
C ALA A 184 -7.56 -0.65 -7.84
N SER A 185 -6.45 -0.13 -8.32
CA SER A 185 -6.35 1.27 -8.73
C SER A 185 -5.54 1.43 -10.01
N THR A 186 -5.86 2.47 -10.78
CA THR A 186 -5.07 2.86 -11.95
C THR A 186 -5.06 4.38 -12.12
N SER A 187 -3.91 4.93 -12.53
CA SER A 187 -3.82 6.34 -12.92
C SER A 187 -4.49 6.65 -14.25
N GLU A 188 -4.90 5.62 -14.98
CA GLU A 188 -5.65 5.70 -16.21
C GLU A 188 -7.03 5.06 -15.99
N THR A 189 -7.37 4.03 -16.77
CA THR A 189 -8.69 3.38 -16.77
C THR A 189 -8.55 1.85 -16.82
N PHE A 190 -9.63 1.14 -16.53
CA PHE A 190 -9.77 -0.27 -16.88
C PHE A 190 -10.31 -0.41 -18.30
N TYR A 191 -9.77 -1.35 -19.06
CA TYR A 191 -10.16 -1.59 -20.45
C TYR A 191 -10.53 -3.06 -20.72
N PRO A 192 -11.72 -3.35 -21.27
CA PRO A 192 -12.86 -2.45 -21.41
C PRO A 192 -13.30 -1.83 -20.07
N PRO A 193 -14.11 -0.75 -20.10
CA PRO A 193 -14.78 -0.29 -18.90
C PRO A 193 -15.59 -1.42 -18.26
N TYR A 194 -15.72 -1.38 -16.93
CA TYR A 194 -16.43 -2.41 -16.17
C TYR A 194 -17.83 -2.70 -16.72
N GLY A 195 -18.16 -3.98 -16.89
CA GLY A 195 -19.43 -4.46 -17.45
C GLY A 195 -19.59 -4.29 -18.97
N GLN A 196 -18.55 -3.85 -19.69
CA GLN A 196 -18.60 -3.65 -21.14
C GLN A 196 -17.80 -4.69 -21.91
N THR A 197 -18.21 -4.90 -23.17
CA THR A 197 -17.51 -5.74 -24.14
C THR A 197 -16.99 -4.89 -25.29
N ILE A 198 -15.68 -4.90 -25.52
CA ILE A 198 -15.02 -4.22 -26.63
C ILE A 198 -14.07 -5.20 -27.31
N GLY A 199 -14.14 -5.32 -28.63
CA GLY A 199 -13.24 -6.21 -29.40
C GLY A 199 -13.33 -7.69 -29.02
N GLY A 200 -14.48 -8.15 -28.53
CA GLY A 200 -14.67 -9.52 -28.06
C GLY A 200 -14.01 -9.82 -26.70
N LYS A 201 -13.54 -8.78 -26.00
CA LYS A 201 -13.06 -8.83 -24.61
C LYS A 201 -14.10 -8.18 -23.73
N THR A 202 -14.49 -8.85 -22.65
CA THR A 202 -15.49 -8.35 -21.69
C THR A 202 -14.80 -8.08 -20.37
N ASN A 203 -15.11 -6.97 -19.69
CA ASN A 203 -14.64 -6.74 -18.33
C ASN A 203 -15.74 -7.12 -17.32
N ASP A 204 -15.68 -8.35 -16.82
CA ASP A 204 -16.54 -8.90 -15.76
C ASP A 204 -15.71 -9.18 -14.49
N ALA A 205 -14.69 -8.37 -14.20
CA ALA A 205 -13.84 -8.58 -13.03
C ALA A 205 -14.60 -8.52 -11.71
N ASP A 206 -14.20 -9.36 -10.75
CA ASP A 206 -14.72 -9.32 -9.38
C ASP A 206 -13.84 -8.40 -8.52
N PHE A 207 -14.28 -7.15 -8.32
CA PHE A 207 -13.61 -6.16 -7.47
C PHE A 207 -14.20 -6.18 -6.05
N GLN A 208 -13.68 -7.04 -5.18
CA GLN A 208 -14.29 -7.32 -3.87
C GLN A 208 -14.22 -6.13 -2.90
N GLN A 209 -13.25 -5.23 -3.06
CA GLN A 209 -13.14 -3.98 -2.31
C GLN A 209 -13.27 -2.74 -3.19
N GLY A 210 -13.85 -2.89 -4.38
CA GLY A 210 -13.98 -1.82 -5.37
C GLY A 210 -12.68 -1.49 -6.09
N TYR A 211 -12.79 -0.56 -7.04
CA TYR A 211 -11.69 -0.06 -7.84
C TYR A 211 -11.72 1.46 -7.93
N GLU A 212 -10.58 2.05 -8.31
CA GLU A 212 -10.44 3.49 -8.53
C GLU A 212 -9.66 3.75 -9.83
N GLU A 213 -10.11 4.72 -10.62
CA GLU A 213 -9.50 5.13 -11.89
C GLU A 213 -9.07 6.59 -11.81
N ASN A 214 -8.13 6.99 -12.66
CA ASN A 214 -7.58 8.34 -12.71
C ASN A 214 -7.01 8.82 -11.35
N VAL A 215 -6.44 7.90 -10.57
CA VAL A 215 -5.72 8.25 -9.33
C VAL A 215 -4.35 8.85 -9.63
N ASP A 216 -3.77 9.57 -8.66
CA ASP A 216 -2.42 10.10 -8.80
C ASP A 216 -1.40 8.97 -9.11
N ARG A 217 -0.55 9.24 -10.10
CA ARG A 217 0.57 8.38 -10.51
C ARG A 217 1.58 8.23 -9.37
N LEU A 218 2.24 7.07 -9.27
CA LEU A 218 3.38 6.87 -8.38
C LEU A 218 4.69 6.87 -9.19
N ASP A 219 5.49 7.92 -9.07
CA ASP A 219 6.67 8.10 -9.92
C ASP A 219 7.86 7.25 -9.47
N LEU A 220 8.38 6.42 -10.36
CA LEU A 220 9.57 5.61 -10.09
C LEU A 220 10.81 6.47 -9.86
N PRO A 221 11.70 6.09 -8.91
CA PRO A 221 12.99 6.73 -8.78
C PRO A 221 13.88 6.45 -10.00
N PRO A 222 14.77 7.37 -10.37
CA PRO A 222 15.56 7.24 -11.60
C PRO A 222 16.65 6.16 -11.52
N ASN A 223 17.04 5.73 -10.32
CA ASN A 223 18.03 4.69 -10.08
C ASN A 223 17.96 4.16 -8.64
N ASN A 224 18.64 3.05 -8.38
CA ASN A 224 18.78 2.45 -7.06
C ASN A 224 20.06 2.88 -6.30
N THR A 225 20.67 4.02 -6.64
CA THR A 225 21.97 4.42 -6.08
C THR A 225 21.98 4.68 -4.57
N LYS A 226 20.83 5.00 -3.97
CA LYS A 226 20.70 5.09 -2.50
C LYS A 226 21.09 3.79 -1.81
N LEU A 227 20.64 2.64 -2.33
CA LEU A 227 20.98 1.33 -1.78
C LEU A 227 22.47 1.02 -1.97
N ARG A 228 23.05 1.42 -3.10
CA ARG A 228 24.51 1.32 -3.35
C ARG A 228 25.32 2.07 -2.28
N ASP A 229 24.87 3.27 -1.91
CA ASP A 229 25.60 4.09 -0.94
C ASP A 229 25.49 3.49 0.47
N TRP A 230 24.32 2.94 0.85
CA TRP A 230 24.17 2.14 2.08
C TRP A 230 25.02 0.87 2.07
N ALA A 231 25.10 0.16 0.95
CA ALA A 231 25.97 -1.01 0.81
C ALA A 231 27.46 -0.67 1.01
N LYS A 232 27.89 0.58 0.74
CA LYS A 232 29.24 1.06 1.02
C LYS A 232 29.45 1.45 2.49
N ILE A 233 28.38 1.65 3.26
CA ILE A 233 28.39 2.15 4.64
C ILE A 233 27.69 1.13 5.55
N GLY A 234 28.43 0.15 6.07
CA GLY A 234 27.88 -0.87 6.97
C GLY A 234 27.14 -2.02 6.28
N GLY A 235 27.13 -2.03 4.94
CA GLY A 235 26.63 -3.11 4.10
C GLY A 235 27.72 -3.83 3.30
N TYR A 236 27.31 -4.63 2.32
CA TYR A 236 28.23 -5.32 1.40
C TYR A 236 28.11 -4.78 -0.01
N TYR A 237 29.22 -4.23 -0.52
CA TYR A 237 29.33 -3.76 -1.88
C TYR A 237 30.24 -4.67 -2.71
N TYR A 238 29.79 -5.08 -3.88
CA TYR A 238 30.54 -5.89 -4.84
C TYR A 238 30.61 -5.19 -6.19
N TYR A 239 31.62 -5.55 -6.98
CA TYR A 239 31.69 -5.21 -8.40
C TYR A 239 31.81 -6.48 -9.23
N GLY A 240 31.03 -6.57 -10.30
CA GLY A 240 30.95 -7.74 -11.18
C GLY A 240 30.03 -8.83 -10.64
N LYS A 241 29.89 -9.89 -11.45
CA LYS A 241 28.87 -10.93 -11.28
C LYS A 241 28.97 -11.58 -9.91
N THR A 242 27.84 -11.70 -9.23
CA THR A 242 27.78 -12.21 -7.86
C THR A 242 26.67 -13.23 -7.68
N THR A 243 26.96 -14.33 -7.01
CA THR A 243 26.01 -15.35 -6.56
C THR A 243 25.87 -15.26 -5.06
N ILE A 244 24.64 -15.25 -4.56
CA ILE A 244 24.30 -15.13 -3.14
C ILE A 244 23.32 -16.24 -2.78
N VAL A 245 23.75 -17.16 -1.92
CA VAL A 245 22.87 -18.19 -1.35
C VAL A 245 22.51 -17.80 0.08
N LEU A 246 21.22 -17.67 0.35
CA LEU A 246 20.65 -17.37 1.66
C LEU A 246 20.54 -18.69 2.45
N ASN A 247 21.17 -18.75 3.63
CA ASN A 247 21.17 -19.96 4.45
C ASN A 247 20.23 -19.78 5.64
N ALA A 248 19.38 -20.79 5.89
CA ALA A 248 18.37 -20.77 6.95
C ALA A 248 18.92 -20.55 8.38
N ASN A 249 20.24 -20.66 8.57
CA ASN A 249 20.92 -20.37 9.83
C ASN A 249 21.29 -18.89 10.03
N GLY A 250 20.85 -17.98 9.15
CA GLY A 250 21.15 -16.55 9.24
C GLY A 250 22.50 -16.15 8.66
N THR A 251 23.07 -16.97 7.77
CA THR A 251 24.31 -16.66 7.04
C THR A 251 24.08 -16.61 5.53
N LEU A 252 25.03 -16.04 4.80
CA LEU A 252 25.06 -15.93 3.36
C LEU A 252 26.26 -16.71 2.83
N THR A 253 26.12 -17.39 1.70
CA THR A 253 27.26 -17.92 0.94
C THR A 253 27.41 -17.09 -0.32
N ILE A 254 28.48 -16.30 -0.39
CA ILE A 254 28.67 -15.27 -1.41
C ILE A 254 29.85 -15.65 -2.31
N THR A 255 29.60 -15.77 -3.60
CA THR A 255 30.64 -15.90 -4.62
C THR A 255 30.59 -14.69 -5.53
N ASN A 256 31.65 -13.90 -5.56
CA ASN A 256 31.83 -12.82 -6.53
C ASN A 256 32.98 -13.22 -7.46
N THR A 257 32.99 -12.73 -8.70
CA THR A 257 34.07 -12.96 -9.69
C THR A 257 35.41 -12.29 -9.31
N ASN A 258 35.70 -12.17 -8.01
CA ASN A 258 36.89 -11.58 -7.39
C ASN A 258 37.14 -10.11 -7.72
N GLY A 259 36.08 -9.33 -7.93
CA GLY A 259 36.16 -7.92 -8.28
C GLY A 259 36.99 -7.73 -9.54
N VAL A 260 36.39 -7.87 -10.72
CA VAL A 260 37.07 -7.48 -11.97
C VAL A 260 36.56 -6.08 -12.32
N PRO A 261 37.36 -5.00 -12.15
CA PRO A 261 38.78 -4.94 -11.70
C PRO A 261 38.98 -5.01 -10.18
N ALA A 262 40.16 -5.47 -9.75
CA ALA A 262 40.45 -5.75 -8.35
C ALA A 262 40.39 -4.50 -7.46
N GLY A 263 39.88 -4.63 -6.24
CA GLY A 263 39.85 -3.56 -5.23
C GLY A 263 38.55 -2.75 -5.15
N TYR A 264 37.55 -3.05 -5.97
CA TYR A 264 36.24 -2.38 -5.91
C TYR A 264 35.28 -3.03 -4.91
N THR A 265 35.39 -4.34 -4.68
CA THR A 265 34.58 -5.09 -3.71
C THR A 265 34.97 -4.74 -2.27
N LYS A 266 33.96 -4.52 -1.42
CA LYS A 266 34.09 -4.20 0.02
C LYS A 266 33.35 -5.16 0.95
N GLY A 267 32.76 -6.24 0.42
CA GLY A 267 32.08 -7.29 1.19
C GLY A 267 32.87 -8.61 1.32
N PRO A 268 32.48 -9.51 2.25
CA PRO A 268 33.10 -10.83 2.40
C PRO A 268 32.77 -11.75 1.21
N THR A 269 33.57 -12.80 1.02
CA THR A 269 33.26 -13.91 0.11
C THR A 269 33.32 -15.24 0.88
N GLY A 270 32.65 -16.26 0.37
CA GLY A 270 32.38 -17.48 1.14
C GLY A 270 31.22 -17.29 2.12
N VAL A 271 31.26 -18.01 3.24
CA VAL A 271 30.22 -17.94 4.27
C VAL A 271 30.41 -16.69 5.12
N ALA A 272 29.37 -15.87 5.24
CA ALA A 272 29.36 -14.62 6.01
C ALA A 272 28.04 -14.42 6.75
N SER A 273 28.03 -13.58 7.79
CA SER A 273 26.77 -13.10 8.38
C SER A 273 26.04 -12.15 7.42
N LEU A 274 24.79 -11.80 7.72
CA LEU A 274 24.14 -10.68 7.07
C LEU A 274 24.90 -9.36 7.37
N PRO A 275 24.87 -8.37 6.45
CA PRO A 275 25.38 -7.03 6.73
C PRO A 275 24.58 -6.37 7.86
N SER A 276 25.25 -5.56 8.69
CA SER A 276 24.63 -4.93 9.87
C SER A 276 23.48 -3.96 9.54
N ASN A 277 23.51 -3.35 8.36
CA ASN A 277 22.44 -2.48 7.87
C ASN A 277 21.48 -3.17 6.90
N GLY A 278 21.63 -4.48 6.67
CA GLY A 278 20.77 -5.23 5.76
C GLY A 278 20.92 -4.86 4.28
N ALA A 279 21.98 -4.15 3.85
CA ALA A 279 22.15 -3.74 2.45
C ALA A 279 23.27 -4.54 1.75
N ILE A 280 22.92 -5.15 0.61
CA ILE A 280 23.88 -5.68 -0.36
C ILE A 280 23.67 -4.99 -1.70
N TYR A 281 24.75 -4.57 -2.35
CA TYR A 281 24.69 -4.00 -3.69
C TYR A 281 25.79 -4.55 -4.58
N VAL A 282 25.43 -4.91 -5.81
CA VAL A 282 26.36 -5.38 -6.84
C VAL A 282 26.34 -4.40 -8.00
N ASP A 283 27.48 -3.73 -8.17
CA ASP A 283 27.74 -2.82 -9.29
C ASP A 283 28.46 -3.58 -10.43
N GLY A 284 28.54 -2.99 -11.61
CA GLY A 284 29.25 -3.60 -12.73
C GLY A 284 28.98 -2.92 -14.06
N MET A 285 29.64 -3.41 -15.11
CA MET A 285 29.37 -2.97 -16.48
C MET A 285 28.02 -3.52 -16.96
N LEU A 286 27.34 -2.79 -17.84
CA LEU A 286 26.18 -3.31 -18.55
C LEU A 286 26.66 -4.38 -19.55
N ARG A 287 26.40 -5.64 -19.24
CA ARG A 287 26.98 -6.81 -19.90
C ARG A 287 25.98 -7.95 -19.99
N ASN A 288 26.33 -8.99 -20.74
CA ASN A 288 25.50 -10.18 -20.82
C ASN A 288 25.46 -10.90 -19.47
N LYS A 289 24.43 -11.72 -19.26
CA LYS A 289 24.16 -12.53 -18.05
C LYS A 289 25.41 -13.10 -17.37
N TRP A 290 26.34 -13.64 -18.15
CA TRP A 290 27.46 -14.45 -17.67
C TRP A 290 28.79 -13.72 -17.50
N ASP A 291 28.88 -12.50 -18.01
CA ASP A 291 30.12 -11.73 -18.06
C ASP A 291 30.60 -11.39 -16.65
N ALA A 292 31.90 -11.60 -16.39
CA ALA A 292 32.44 -11.51 -15.04
C ALA A 292 32.44 -10.10 -14.46
N ASP A 293 32.56 -9.07 -15.32
CA ASP A 293 32.48 -7.65 -14.97
C ASP A 293 31.04 -7.12 -14.98
N GLY A 294 30.05 -7.96 -15.32
CA GLY A 294 28.64 -7.60 -15.35
C GLY A 294 28.02 -7.48 -13.96
N GLY A 295 27.24 -6.43 -13.69
CA GLY A 295 26.58 -6.19 -12.40
C GLY A 295 25.36 -7.06 -12.13
N ASN A 296 25.40 -8.32 -12.55
CA ASN A 296 24.28 -9.27 -12.41
C ASN A 296 24.37 -10.07 -11.10
N ILE A 297 23.21 -10.39 -10.54
CA ILE A 297 23.10 -11.20 -9.31
C ILE A 297 22.39 -12.51 -9.60
N PHE A 298 22.85 -13.59 -8.98
CA PHE A 298 22.16 -14.88 -8.92
C PHE A 298 21.82 -15.16 -7.45
N VAL A 299 20.56 -15.41 -7.14
CA VAL A 299 20.09 -15.51 -5.74
C VAL A 299 19.10 -16.63 -5.53
N GLU A 300 19.26 -17.34 -4.41
CA GLU A 300 18.40 -18.44 -3.95
C GLU A 300 18.54 -18.67 -2.44
N GLY A 301 17.63 -19.46 -1.86
CA GLY A 301 17.77 -20.04 -0.54
C GLY A 301 16.72 -19.56 0.48
N THR A 302 17.08 -19.59 1.76
CA THR A 302 16.18 -19.20 2.87
C THR A 302 16.80 -18.09 3.70
N LEU A 303 16.13 -16.95 3.77
CA LEU A 303 16.54 -15.81 4.58
C LEU A 303 16.15 -16.01 6.05
N SER A 304 17.06 -15.70 6.97
CA SER A 304 16.76 -15.45 8.38
C SER A 304 17.29 -14.06 8.74
N GLY A 305 16.40 -13.11 8.98
CA GLY A 305 16.71 -11.68 9.17
C GLY A 305 16.07 -10.76 8.14
N GLU A 306 16.62 -9.55 8.03
CA GLU A 306 16.11 -8.48 7.16
C GLU A 306 17.22 -8.09 6.17
N LEU A 307 16.90 -8.11 4.87
CA LEU A 307 17.91 -7.92 3.82
C LEU A 307 17.31 -7.29 2.58
N THR A 308 18.04 -6.37 1.96
CA THR A 308 17.78 -5.84 0.62
C THR A 308 19.01 -6.04 -0.25
N ILE A 309 18.80 -6.66 -1.42
CA ILE A 309 19.84 -6.95 -2.41
C ILE A 309 19.57 -6.14 -3.67
N GLY A 310 20.52 -5.30 -4.06
CA GLY A 310 20.42 -4.45 -5.24
C GLY A 310 21.43 -4.79 -6.32
N ALA A 311 21.03 -4.71 -7.59
CA ALA A 311 21.90 -4.89 -8.75
C ALA A 311 21.89 -3.65 -9.65
N SER A 312 23.05 -3.29 -10.22
CA SER A 312 23.13 -2.26 -11.27
C SER A 312 22.60 -2.74 -12.62
N ASN A 313 22.42 -4.06 -12.78
CA ASN A 313 21.88 -4.69 -13.98
C ASN A 313 20.65 -5.56 -13.60
N ASP A 314 20.71 -6.87 -13.89
CA ASP A 314 19.62 -7.83 -13.68
C ASP A 314 19.85 -8.70 -12.42
N ILE A 315 18.75 -9.19 -11.84
CA ILE A 315 18.76 -10.23 -10.81
C ILE A 315 18.14 -11.50 -11.38
N TYR A 316 18.79 -12.64 -11.18
CA TYR A 316 18.32 -13.97 -11.58
C TYR A 316 17.99 -14.77 -10.31
N ILE A 317 16.73 -15.14 -10.14
CA ILE A 317 16.26 -16.00 -9.06
C ILE A 317 16.44 -17.45 -9.53
N THR A 318 17.37 -18.16 -8.92
CA THR A 318 17.83 -19.48 -9.41
C THR A 318 17.10 -20.66 -8.80
N ASP A 319 16.53 -20.48 -7.61
CA ASP A 319 15.66 -21.44 -6.90
C ASP A 319 14.77 -20.64 -5.92
N ASN A 320 14.01 -21.32 -5.07
CA ASN A 320 13.15 -20.74 -4.06
C ASN A 320 13.86 -19.67 -3.21
N LEU A 321 13.11 -18.63 -2.86
CA LEU A 321 13.49 -17.63 -1.88
C LEU A 321 12.49 -17.69 -0.73
N LEU A 322 12.89 -18.26 0.40
CA LEU A 322 12.00 -18.52 1.53
C LEU A 322 12.37 -17.66 2.75
N TYR A 323 11.43 -17.54 3.69
CA TYR A 323 11.69 -17.01 5.03
C TYR A 323 11.86 -18.17 6.00
N ALA A 324 12.91 -18.12 6.83
CA ALA A 324 13.07 -19.05 7.94
C ALA A 324 11.99 -18.81 9.02
N ASN A 325 11.60 -17.54 9.18
CA ASN A 325 10.53 -17.07 10.04
C ASN A 325 9.62 -16.10 9.26
N SER A 326 8.44 -16.60 8.88
CA SER A 326 7.43 -15.84 8.13
C SER A 326 6.80 -14.66 8.88
N THR A 327 7.03 -14.51 10.20
CA THR A 327 6.54 -13.34 10.95
C THR A 327 7.54 -12.20 10.95
N ASN A 328 8.85 -12.51 10.91
CA ASN A 328 9.90 -11.51 11.15
C ASN A 328 10.78 -11.27 9.94
N ASP A 329 11.08 -12.27 9.13
CA ASP A 329 12.06 -12.12 8.06
C ASP A 329 11.45 -11.36 6.88
N ILE A 330 12.26 -10.54 6.23
CA ILE A 330 11.84 -9.73 5.08
C ILE A 330 12.98 -9.54 4.08
N LEU A 331 12.71 -9.83 2.81
CA LEU A 331 13.66 -9.75 1.70
C LEU A 331 13.17 -8.71 0.68
N GLY A 332 14.06 -7.81 0.28
CA GLY A 332 13.87 -6.92 -0.87
C GLY A 332 14.87 -7.24 -1.97
N LEU A 333 14.42 -7.31 -3.22
CA LEU A 333 15.28 -7.42 -4.40
C LEU A 333 15.04 -6.22 -5.30
N ILE A 334 16.11 -5.49 -5.65
CA ILE A 334 16.04 -4.27 -6.46
C ILE A 334 16.99 -4.37 -7.64
N ALA A 335 16.48 -4.74 -8.81
CA ALA A 335 17.22 -4.69 -10.06
C ALA A 335 17.06 -3.33 -10.71
N GLN A 336 18.15 -2.74 -11.21
CA GLN A 336 18.05 -1.56 -12.07
C GLN A 336 17.29 -1.92 -13.36
N LYS A 337 17.49 -3.13 -13.90
CA LYS A 337 16.84 -3.60 -15.13
C LYS A 337 15.78 -4.65 -14.83
N ASN A 338 16.05 -5.93 -15.12
CA ASN A 338 15.07 -7.00 -14.97
C ASN A 338 15.30 -7.83 -13.71
N ILE A 339 14.21 -8.44 -13.22
CA ILE A 339 14.29 -9.60 -12.34
C ILE A 339 13.79 -10.81 -13.14
N TYR A 340 14.65 -11.80 -13.30
CA TYR A 340 14.38 -13.00 -14.05
C TYR A 340 14.12 -14.18 -13.12
N ILE A 341 13.07 -14.95 -13.42
CA ILE A 341 13.03 -16.36 -13.02
C ILE A 341 13.96 -17.11 -13.95
N ASN A 342 15.05 -17.63 -13.39
CA ASN A 342 16.18 -18.15 -14.14
C ASN A 342 15.80 -19.41 -14.94
N HIS A 343 16.17 -19.44 -16.22
CA HIS A 343 15.97 -20.58 -17.10
C HIS A 343 17.29 -21.26 -17.51
N PHE A 344 18.40 -20.51 -17.57
CA PHE A 344 19.69 -21.05 -18.03
C PHE A 344 20.74 -21.09 -16.91
N ALA A 345 21.55 -22.16 -16.83
CA ALA A 345 22.63 -22.29 -15.83
C ALA A 345 24.04 -21.90 -16.30
N ASN A 346 24.31 -21.89 -17.62
CA ASN A 346 25.67 -21.63 -18.14
C ASN A 346 25.61 -21.19 -19.61
N PRO A 347 26.53 -20.33 -20.10
CA PRO A 347 26.62 -19.96 -21.52
C PRO A 347 26.71 -21.16 -22.49
N ASN A 348 27.29 -22.28 -22.05
CA ASN A 348 27.50 -23.50 -22.84
C ASN A 348 26.45 -24.59 -22.59
N TYR A 349 25.64 -24.48 -21.52
CA TYR A 349 24.55 -25.41 -21.23
C TYR A 349 23.24 -24.64 -21.19
N GLN A 350 22.50 -24.79 -22.28
CA GLN A 350 21.25 -24.12 -22.50
C GLN A 350 20.03 -25.01 -22.19
N GLY A 351 20.23 -26.03 -21.34
CA GLY A 351 19.11 -26.81 -20.81
C GLY A 351 18.34 -25.99 -19.78
N ASP A 352 17.05 -26.30 -19.67
CA ASP A 352 16.16 -25.72 -18.67
C ASP A 352 16.59 -26.13 -17.26
N VAL A 353 16.94 -25.13 -16.46
CA VAL A 353 17.25 -25.30 -15.03
C VAL A 353 16.18 -24.70 -14.14
N SER A 354 15.09 -24.20 -14.72
CA SER A 354 13.99 -23.64 -13.95
C SER A 354 13.17 -24.76 -13.30
N HIS A 355 12.80 -24.55 -12.04
CA HIS A 355 12.06 -25.54 -11.25
C HIS A 355 10.60 -25.55 -11.68
N ASP A 356 9.91 -26.69 -11.63
CA ASP A 356 8.50 -26.73 -12.03
C ASP A 356 7.62 -25.87 -11.11
N ASN A 357 7.98 -25.81 -9.83
CA ASN A 357 7.37 -24.91 -8.85
C ASN A 357 8.46 -24.04 -8.22
N ILE A 358 8.18 -22.75 -8.08
CA ILE A 358 9.07 -21.81 -7.41
C ILE A 358 8.27 -20.91 -6.47
N GLU A 359 8.77 -20.74 -5.26
CA GLU A 359 8.19 -19.87 -4.22
C GLU A 359 9.17 -18.74 -3.90
N ILE A 360 8.66 -17.51 -3.93
CA ILE A 360 9.42 -16.29 -3.74
C ILE A 360 8.76 -15.45 -2.65
N ASN A 361 9.38 -15.44 -1.49
CA ASN A 361 9.00 -14.65 -0.34
C ASN A 361 9.88 -13.40 -0.32
N ALA A 362 9.48 -12.37 -1.06
CA ALA A 362 10.24 -11.13 -1.23
C ALA A 362 9.39 -9.98 -1.80
N VAL A 363 9.87 -8.76 -1.60
CA VAL A 363 9.46 -7.58 -2.35
C VAL A 363 10.39 -7.43 -3.55
N LEU A 364 9.84 -7.53 -4.76
CA LEU A 364 10.59 -7.51 -6.02
C LEU A 364 10.42 -6.16 -6.70
N PHE A 365 11.52 -5.54 -7.11
CA PHE A 365 11.51 -4.26 -7.82
C PHE A 365 12.45 -4.29 -9.04
N ALA A 366 11.87 -4.27 -10.25
CA ALA A 366 12.56 -4.03 -11.53
C ALA A 366 12.37 -2.56 -11.96
N LEU A 367 13.43 -1.75 -11.89
CA LEU A 367 13.30 -0.29 -11.94
C LEU A 367 13.14 0.30 -13.35
N GLU A 368 13.83 -0.25 -14.35
CA GLU A 368 13.76 0.23 -15.74
C GLU A 368 12.92 -0.69 -16.63
N GLU A 369 12.89 -1.99 -16.33
CA GLU A 369 12.33 -3.03 -17.20
C GLU A 369 11.27 -3.85 -16.44
N SER A 370 11.40 -5.18 -16.41
CA SER A 370 10.30 -6.08 -16.05
C SER A 370 10.69 -7.19 -15.08
N ILE A 371 9.67 -7.81 -14.50
CA ILE A 371 9.80 -9.08 -13.75
C ILE A 371 9.22 -10.18 -14.63
N GLU A 372 10.08 -11.04 -15.18
CA GLU A 372 9.68 -11.98 -16.24
C GLU A 372 10.35 -13.36 -16.13
N PHE A 373 9.78 -14.34 -16.84
CA PHE A 373 10.45 -15.62 -17.06
C PHE A 373 11.47 -15.49 -18.19
N GLU A 374 12.73 -15.83 -17.92
CA GLU A 374 13.88 -15.52 -18.80
C GLU A 374 13.72 -15.99 -20.25
N ASP A 375 13.13 -17.17 -20.49
CA ASP A 375 12.98 -17.75 -21.83
C ASP A 375 11.71 -17.29 -22.56
N TYR A 376 10.95 -16.32 -22.03
CA TYR A 376 9.67 -15.94 -22.62
C TYR A 376 9.80 -15.43 -24.06
N TRP A 377 10.82 -14.63 -24.36
CA TRP A 377 11.01 -13.99 -25.66
C TRP A 377 11.83 -14.82 -26.66
N TYR A 378 12.35 -15.98 -26.26
CA TYR A 378 13.21 -16.79 -27.12
C TYR A 378 12.39 -17.63 -28.13
N PRO A 379 12.67 -17.51 -29.43
CA PRO A 379 11.94 -18.26 -30.45
C PRO A 379 12.21 -19.77 -30.34
N SER A 380 11.13 -20.56 -30.41
CA SER A 380 11.12 -22.02 -30.26
C SER A 380 12.09 -22.78 -31.17
N TYR A 381 12.47 -22.22 -32.33
CA TYR A 381 13.35 -22.87 -33.31
C TYR A 381 14.85 -22.81 -32.96
N VAL A 382 15.26 -22.00 -31.98
CA VAL A 382 16.65 -21.98 -31.47
C VAL A 382 16.99 -23.29 -30.74
N TRP A 383 15.98 -24.09 -30.40
CA TRP A 383 16.10 -25.34 -29.65
C TRP A 383 15.79 -26.55 -30.55
N PRO A 384 16.81 -27.30 -31.02
CA PRO A 384 16.63 -28.43 -31.95
C PRO A 384 15.77 -29.58 -31.41
N ASN A 385 15.47 -29.59 -30.10
CA ASN A 385 14.74 -30.63 -29.41
C ASN A 385 13.42 -30.12 -28.78
N ASN A 386 12.63 -29.29 -29.49
CA ASN A 386 11.20 -29.01 -29.24
C ASN A 386 10.68 -29.39 -27.84
N TYR A 387 10.71 -28.47 -26.87
CA TYR A 387 9.87 -28.62 -25.68
C TYR A 387 9.11 -27.31 -25.40
N PRO A 388 7.77 -27.32 -25.41
CA PRO A 388 7.05 -26.40 -24.54
C PRO A 388 7.52 -26.69 -23.11
N MET A 389 7.85 -25.65 -22.35
CA MET A 389 8.27 -25.79 -20.95
C MET A 389 7.24 -25.10 -20.08
N PRO A 390 5.97 -25.58 -20.10
CA PRO A 390 5.02 -25.16 -19.10
C PRO A 390 5.56 -25.65 -17.77
N LYS A 391 5.80 -24.71 -16.88
CA LYS A 391 6.05 -24.94 -15.48
C LYS A 391 4.72 -24.98 -14.76
N ASP A 392 4.69 -25.42 -13.52
CA ASP A 392 3.47 -25.47 -12.71
C ASP A 392 3.15 -24.07 -12.21
N THR A 393 3.65 -23.68 -11.04
CA THR A 393 3.23 -22.45 -10.36
C THR A 393 4.43 -21.64 -9.85
N LEU A 394 4.40 -20.34 -10.14
CA LEU A 394 5.21 -19.32 -9.49
C LEU A 394 4.37 -18.71 -8.37
N THR A 395 4.78 -18.97 -7.13
CA THR A 395 4.17 -18.40 -5.93
C THR A 395 4.99 -17.19 -5.48
N ILE A 396 4.35 -16.05 -5.31
CA ILE A 396 4.98 -14.85 -4.74
C ILE A 396 4.23 -14.47 -3.46
N ASN A 397 4.92 -14.46 -2.33
CA ASN A 397 4.41 -13.88 -1.09
C ASN A 397 5.17 -12.58 -0.80
N GLY A 398 4.56 -11.44 -1.09
CA GLY A 398 5.23 -10.15 -0.97
C GLY A 398 4.61 -9.09 -1.89
N ALA A 399 5.43 -8.50 -2.74
CA ALA A 399 5.01 -7.47 -3.68
C ALA A 399 5.86 -7.51 -4.97
N LEU A 400 5.23 -7.18 -6.09
CA LEU A 400 5.83 -7.16 -7.42
C LEU A 400 5.73 -5.74 -7.99
N ILE A 401 6.87 -5.11 -8.21
CA ILE A 401 6.99 -3.72 -8.64
C ILE A 401 7.86 -3.69 -9.90
N GLN A 402 7.32 -3.16 -11.00
CA GLN A 402 8.03 -3.15 -12.27
C GLN A 402 7.75 -1.86 -13.07
N SER A 403 8.70 -1.45 -13.89
CA SER A 403 8.50 -0.36 -14.85
C SER A 403 7.59 -0.81 -15.99
N ILE A 404 7.87 -1.98 -16.55
CA ILE A 404 7.11 -2.54 -17.67
C ILE A 404 6.61 -3.91 -17.26
N ARG A 405 5.33 -4.19 -17.55
CA ARG A 405 4.73 -5.49 -17.25
C ARG A 405 5.49 -6.63 -17.93
N GLY A 406 6.08 -7.48 -17.09
CA GLY A 406 6.80 -8.67 -17.51
C GLY A 406 5.91 -9.91 -17.67
N PRO A 407 6.15 -10.73 -18.69
CA PRO A 407 5.45 -11.98 -18.89
C PRO A 407 6.07 -13.14 -18.08
N ILE A 408 5.21 -13.87 -17.35
CA ILE A 408 5.60 -15.05 -16.55
C ILE A 408 5.26 -16.37 -17.25
N GLY A 409 4.24 -16.37 -18.12
CA GLY A 409 3.78 -17.55 -18.82
C GLY A 409 3.18 -17.18 -20.17
N GLN A 410 3.37 -18.05 -21.15
CA GLN A 410 2.85 -17.87 -22.51
C GLN A 410 1.80 -18.93 -22.82
N PHE A 411 0.73 -18.53 -23.49
CA PHE A 411 -0.39 -19.40 -23.85
C PHE A 411 -0.58 -19.47 -25.37
N SER A 412 -0.98 -20.65 -25.85
CA SER A 412 -1.55 -20.86 -27.17
C SER A 412 -2.99 -21.34 -27.00
N GLY A 413 -3.95 -20.46 -27.31
CA GLY A 413 -5.35 -20.66 -26.90
C GLY A 413 -5.46 -20.69 -25.37
N SER A 414 -6.07 -21.75 -24.83
CA SER A 414 -6.18 -21.99 -23.38
C SER A 414 -5.04 -22.81 -22.79
N THR A 415 -4.09 -23.27 -23.60
CA THR A 415 -2.99 -24.14 -23.15
C THR A 415 -1.74 -23.32 -22.90
N ARG A 416 -1.16 -23.42 -21.69
CA ARG A 416 0.15 -22.84 -21.39
C ARG A 416 1.22 -23.62 -22.16
N ILE A 417 2.07 -22.89 -22.87
CA ILE A 417 3.18 -23.45 -23.66
C ILE A 417 4.55 -23.13 -23.07
N ARG A 418 4.66 -22.10 -22.21
CA ARG A 418 5.90 -21.69 -21.53
C ARG A 418 5.61 -21.07 -20.17
N GLY A 419 6.58 -21.16 -19.26
CA GLY A 419 6.58 -20.45 -17.98
C GLY A 419 5.49 -20.94 -17.03
N TYR A 420 5.06 -20.10 -16.08
CA TYR A 420 4.32 -20.53 -14.90
C TYR A 420 2.85 -20.08 -14.88
N SER A 421 2.01 -20.80 -14.13
CA SER A 421 0.82 -20.21 -13.49
C SER A 421 1.27 -19.18 -12.46
N LYS A 422 0.48 -18.13 -12.24
CA LYS A 422 0.76 -17.10 -11.25
C LYS A 422 -0.08 -17.35 -10.00
N ASP A 423 0.55 -17.36 -8.83
CA ASP A 423 -0.15 -17.36 -7.54
C ASP A 423 0.47 -16.28 -6.63
N TYR A 424 -0.16 -15.10 -6.57
CA TYR A 424 0.40 -13.93 -5.91
C TYR A 424 -0.38 -13.60 -4.64
N HIS A 425 0.31 -13.62 -3.51
CA HIS A 425 -0.21 -13.36 -2.17
C HIS A 425 0.46 -12.13 -1.57
N TYR A 426 -0.35 -11.18 -1.12
CA TYR A 426 0.17 -10.01 -0.44
C TYR A 426 0.65 -10.34 0.96
N ASP A 427 1.89 -9.96 1.25
CA ASP A 427 2.38 -9.97 2.62
C ASP A 427 1.86 -8.73 3.36
N SER A 428 0.80 -8.92 4.15
CA SER A 428 0.15 -7.84 4.91
C SER A 428 1.09 -7.08 5.87
N ARG A 429 2.26 -7.65 6.20
CA ARG A 429 3.28 -6.96 6.99
C ARG A 429 3.85 -5.75 6.26
N LEU A 430 3.82 -5.74 4.93
CA LEU A 430 4.37 -4.65 4.11
C LEU A 430 3.66 -3.30 4.31
N LEU A 431 2.48 -3.28 4.92
CA LEU A 431 1.83 -2.05 5.39
C LEU A 431 2.56 -1.40 6.56
N TYR A 432 3.43 -2.12 7.26
CA TYR A 432 4.12 -1.67 8.47
C TYR A 432 5.49 -2.33 8.63
N LYS A 433 6.10 -2.87 7.58
CA LYS A 433 7.44 -3.43 7.64
C LYS A 433 7.96 -3.58 6.23
N GLU A 434 8.99 -2.83 5.89
CA GLU A 434 9.61 -2.89 4.57
C GLU A 434 10.99 -3.50 4.64
N PRO A 435 11.51 -4.04 3.53
CA PRO A 435 12.93 -4.37 3.44
C PRO A 435 13.80 -3.15 3.78
N PRO A 436 14.96 -3.33 4.42
CA PRO A 436 15.82 -2.22 4.82
C PRO A 436 16.27 -1.41 3.60
N HIS A 437 16.19 -0.08 3.68
CA HIS A 437 16.62 0.82 2.59
C HIS A 437 15.92 0.58 1.24
N PHE A 438 14.66 0.13 1.27
CA PHE A 438 13.88 -0.08 0.04
C PHE A 438 13.58 1.23 -0.69
N LEU A 439 13.22 1.12 -1.98
CA LEU A 439 12.91 2.28 -2.82
C LEU A 439 11.46 2.71 -2.66
N GLU A 440 11.27 4.04 -2.66
CA GLU A 440 9.98 4.70 -2.49
C GLU A 440 9.68 5.55 -3.74
N PRO A 441 8.41 5.86 -4.01
CA PRO A 441 8.05 6.75 -5.12
C PRO A 441 8.59 8.17 -4.90
N THR A 442 8.92 8.87 -5.99
CA THR A 442 9.56 10.20 -5.92
C THR A 442 8.56 11.34 -5.69
N ASN A 443 7.33 11.16 -6.13
CA ASN A 443 6.26 12.16 -6.04
C ASN A 443 5.32 11.93 -4.85
N THR A 444 5.65 11.01 -3.96
CA THR A 444 4.76 10.67 -2.85
C THR A 444 5.05 11.41 -1.57
N GLY A 445 3.96 11.91 -0.98
CA GLY A 445 3.87 12.24 0.43
C GLY A 445 3.35 11.07 1.28
N TYR A 446 3.07 11.39 2.53
CA TYR A 446 2.37 10.58 3.50
C TYR A 446 0.86 10.57 3.24
N GLU A 447 0.23 9.43 3.54
CA GLU A 447 -1.20 9.19 3.44
C GLU A 447 -1.77 8.63 4.75
N ILE A 448 -3.08 8.75 4.93
CA ILE A 448 -3.80 8.15 6.06
C ILE A 448 -4.12 6.69 5.71
N THR A 449 -3.49 5.73 6.39
CA THR A 449 -3.70 4.29 6.17
C THR A 449 -4.67 3.66 7.15
N LYS A 450 -4.93 4.31 8.29
CA LYS A 450 -6.01 3.95 9.23
C LYS A 450 -6.69 5.20 9.72
N TRP A 451 -8.00 5.11 9.94
CA TRP A 451 -8.80 6.16 10.54
C TRP A 451 -9.85 5.52 11.44
N GLU A 452 -9.91 5.95 12.70
CA GLU A 452 -10.96 5.55 13.63
C GLU A 452 -11.40 6.74 14.48
N GLU A 453 -12.71 6.85 14.70
CA GLU A 453 -13.25 7.78 15.67
C GLU A 453 -13.41 7.09 17.02
N THR A 454 -12.73 7.60 18.05
CA THR A 454 -12.95 7.18 19.43
C THR A 454 -14.00 8.07 20.08
N LYS A 455 -15.12 7.48 20.50
CA LYS A 455 -16.09 8.19 21.36
C LYS A 455 -15.45 8.41 22.72
N THR A 456 -15.10 9.65 23.03
CA THR A 456 -14.76 10.06 24.39
C THR A 456 -15.99 9.81 25.25
N GLN A 457 -15.89 8.87 26.21
CA GLN A 457 -16.93 8.69 27.23
C GLN A 457 -17.02 10.00 28.03
N GLN A 458 -18.15 10.70 27.92
CA GLN A 458 -18.46 11.89 28.73
C GLN A 458 -18.77 11.51 30.17
#